data_AF-A0A662WTP9-F1
#
_entry.id   AF-A0A662WTP9-F1
#
_cell.length_a   1.000
_cell.length_b   1.000
_cell.length_c   1.000
_cell.angle_alpha   90.00
_cell.angle_beta   90.00
_cell.angle_gamma   90.00
#
_symmetry.space_group_name_H-M   'P 1'
#
loop_
_entity.id
_entity.type
_entity.pdbx_description
1 polymer ?
#
loop_
_entity_poly.entity_id
_entity_poly.type
_entity_poly.pdbx_seq_one_letter_code
_entity_poly.pdbx_strand_id
1 'polypeptide(L)'
;MKQTRTRSVVLDPEGWGRSCPGLVDSVACLPVSCQTSTWGDYSSCDAKGFKTRTRTVIREAQYGGADCRALSEDVKCNPVDCYVSRWGDWSECLADGTRLSTRTVLVNPHDGGVECPELEKTAPCSSSGSASASAGGSSAGKSKRR
;
A
#
# COMPACT_ATOMS: atom_id res chain seq x y z
N MET A 1 -10.06 19.97 33.46
CA MET A 1 -10.32 21.42 33.41
C MET A 1 -11.77 21.66 33.84
N LYS A 2 -12.08 22.78 34.49
CA LYS A 2 -13.42 23.08 35.03
C LYS A 2 -13.83 24.51 34.68
N GLN A 3 -15.10 24.72 34.40
CA GLN A 3 -15.68 26.06 34.32
C GLN A 3 -16.24 26.44 35.68
N THR A 4 -15.95 27.65 36.13
CA THR A 4 -16.35 28.14 37.45
C THR A 4 -17.06 29.46 37.29
N ARG A 5 -18.20 29.61 37.97
CA ARG A 5 -18.85 30.91 38.16
C ARG A 5 -18.92 31.24 39.63
N THR A 6 -18.73 32.51 39.93
CA THR A 6 -18.79 33.04 41.28
C THR A 6 -19.85 34.14 41.34
N ARG A 7 -20.67 34.11 42.38
CA ARG A 7 -21.56 35.21 42.75
C ARG A 7 -21.08 35.83 44.05
N SER A 8 -21.30 37.12 44.22
CA SER A 8 -20.96 37.83 45.45
C SER A 8 -22.20 38.08 46.29
N VAL A 9 -22.02 38.13 47.60
CA VAL A 9 -23.06 38.61 48.51
C VAL A 9 -23.18 40.11 48.30
N VAL A 10 -24.37 40.57 47.93
CA VAL A 10 -24.68 42.00 47.75
C VAL A 10 -25.28 42.62 49.01
N LEU A 11 -25.78 41.80 49.92
CA LEU A 11 -26.27 42.20 51.24
C LEU A 11 -26.03 41.06 52.22
N ASP A 12 -25.36 41.35 53.33
CA ASP A 12 -25.13 40.37 54.38
C ASP A 12 -26.43 40.07 55.15
N PRO A 13 -26.62 38.82 55.63
CA PRO A 13 -27.81 38.47 56.41
C PRO A 13 -27.81 39.21 57.75
N GLU A 14 -28.86 39.99 58.01
CA GLU A 14 -29.06 40.70 59.28
C GLU A 14 -29.95 39.91 60.24
N GLY A 15 -29.68 40.01 61.55
CA GLY A 15 -30.45 39.36 62.61
C GLY A 15 -30.35 37.83 62.59
N TRP A 16 -31.48 37.15 62.46
CA TRP A 16 -31.59 35.68 62.51
C TRP A 16 -31.57 35.02 61.11
N GLY A 17 -31.10 35.74 60.09
CA GLY A 17 -31.00 35.24 58.72
C GLY A 17 -29.97 34.12 58.56
N ARG A 18 -30.20 33.21 57.61
CA ARG A 18 -29.24 32.13 57.28
C ARG A 18 -28.11 32.68 56.41
N SER A 19 -26.90 32.18 56.65
CA SER A 19 -25.72 32.44 55.81
C SER A 19 -26.01 32.13 54.34
N CYS A 20 -25.50 32.95 53.42
CA CYS A 20 -25.64 32.68 52.00
C CYS A 20 -24.99 31.32 51.65
N PRO A 21 -25.68 30.45 50.88
CA PRO A 21 -25.11 29.18 50.44
C PRO A 21 -23.99 29.41 49.42
N GLY A 22 -23.27 28.33 49.06
CA GLY A 22 -22.13 28.32 48.15
C GLY A 22 -22.17 29.41 47.07
N LEU A 23 -21.13 30.24 47.08
CA LEU A 23 -20.97 31.37 46.17
C LEU A 23 -20.20 30.99 44.90
N VAL A 24 -19.52 29.85 44.93
CA VAL A 24 -18.73 29.30 43.84
C VAL A 24 -19.36 28.01 43.37
N ASP A 25 -19.63 27.93 42.07
CA ASP A 25 -20.18 26.76 41.40
C ASP A 25 -19.21 26.34 40.30
N SER A 26 -18.81 25.07 40.29
CA SER A 26 -17.79 24.57 39.36
C SER A 26 -18.24 23.27 38.69
N VAL A 27 -18.19 23.25 37.36
CA VAL A 27 -18.59 22.11 36.54
C VAL A 27 -17.39 21.63 35.72
N ALA A 28 -17.18 20.32 35.67
CA ALA A 28 -16.14 19.74 34.84
C ALA A 28 -16.50 19.89 33.35
N CYS A 29 -15.52 20.29 32.53
CA CYS A 29 -15.71 20.25 31.08
C CYS A 29 -15.86 18.80 30.63
N LEU A 30 -16.79 18.53 29.71
CA LEU A 30 -16.95 17.19 29.14
C LEU A 30 -15.73 16.82 28.29
N PRO A 31 -15.27 15.56 28.32
CA PRO A 31 -14.13 15.12 27.54
C PRO A 31 -14.46 15.18 26.04
N VAL A 32 -13.56 15.73 25.24
CA VAL A 32 -13.65 15.75 23.78
C VAL A 32 -12.53 14.88 23.23
N SER A 33 -12.88 13.78 22.59
CA SER A 33 -11.89 12.87 22.01
C SER A 33 -11.32 13.43 20.70
N CYS A 34 -10.09 13.04 20.38
CA CYS A 34 -9.47 13.45 19.12
C CYS A 34 -10.27 12.96 17.90
N GLN A 35 -10.33 13.79 16.87
CA GLN A 35 -10.88 13.46 15.56
C GLN A 35 -9.79 13.57 14.49
N THR A 36 -9.69 12.55 13.64
CA THR A 36 -8.76 12.51 12.50
C THR A 36 -9.50 12.60 11.17
N SER A 37 -8.79 12.98 10.11
CA SER A 37 -9.30 12.93 8.74
C SER A 37 -9.50 11.49 8.27
N THR A 38 -10.11 11.36 7.08
CA THR A 38 -9.96 10.13 6.30
C THR A 38 -8.48 9.91 5.97
N TRP A 39 -8.12 8.64 5.77
CA TRP A 39 -6.81 8.29 5.26
C TRP A 39 -6.61 8.87 3.86
N GLY A 40 -5.38 9.32 3.58
CA GLY A 40 -4.93 9.57 2.23
C GLY A 40 -4.65 8.27 1.47
N ASP A 41 -4.28 8.43 0.20
CA ASP A 41 -3.84 7.32 -0.64
C ASP A 41 -2.53 6.70 -0.13
N TYR A 42 -2.28 5.46 -0.51
CA TYR A 42 -0.99 4.82 -0.28
C TYR A 42 0.08 5.42 -1.19
N SER A 43 1.30 5.56 -0.66
CA SER A 43 2.50 5.81 -1.44
C SER A 43 2.79 4.64 -2.40
N SER A 44 3.71 4.87 -3.34
CA SER A 44 4.38 3.78 -4.04
C SER A 44 5.11 2.87 -3.06
N CYS A 45 5.34 1.62 -3.46
CA CYS A 45 6.11 0.67 -2.67
C CYS A 45 7.59 1.06 -2.60
N ASP A 46 8.11 1.15 -1.38
CA ASP A 46 9.51 1.40 -1.12
C ASP A 46 10.37 0.17 -1.46
N ALA A 47 11.69 0.36 -1.53
CA ALA A 47 12.66 -0.72 -1.77
C ALA A 47 12.60 -1.88 -0.76
N LYS A 48 11.98 -1.66 0.41
CA LYS A 48 11.75 -2.68 1.44
C LYS A 48 10.44 -3.47 1.26
N GLY A 49 9.65 -3.14 0.24
CA GLY A 49 8.36 -3.76 -0.06
C GLY A 49 7.25 -3.32 0.90
N PHE A 50 7.22 -2.05 1.29
CA PHE A 50 6.16 -1.45 2.10
C PHE A 50 5.63 -0.20 1.42
N LYS A 51 4.34 0.09 1.63
CA LYS A 51 3.70 1.33 1.24
C LYS A 51 3.04 1.96 2.44
N THR A 52 3.06 3.29 2.50
CA THR A 52 2.60 4.05 3.65
C THR A 52 1.44 4.94 3.26
N ARG A 53 0.46 5.09 4.15
CA ARG A 53 -0.57 6.12 4.04
C ARG A 53 -0.63 6.94 5.31
N THR A 54 -1.03 8.20 5.20
CA THR A 54 -1.12 9.12 6.33
C THR A 54 -2.49 9.78 6.43
N ARG A 55 -2.81 10.28 7.62
CA ARG A 55 -4.00 11.09 7.91
C ARG A 55 -3.63 12.19 8.90
N THR A 56 -4.44 13.23 8.97
CA THR A 56 -4.19 14.39 9.83
C THR A 56 -5.17 14.45 10.99
N VAL A 57 -4.80 15.19 12.03
CA VAL A 57 -5.70 15.51 13.13
C VAL A 57 -6.57 16.69 12.71
N ILE A 58 -7.88 16.51 12.75
CA ILE A 58 -8.87 17.58 12.53
C ILE A 58 -9.18 18.29 13.85
N ARG A 59 -9.16 17.55 14.97
CA ARG A 59 -9.42 18.08 16.29
C ARG A 59 -8.60 17.34 17.32
N GLU A 60 -7.80 18.08 18.08
CA GLU A 60 -7.04 17.56 19.21
C GLU A 60 -7.95 17.13 20.37
N ALA A 61 -7.47 16.18 21.17
CA ALA A 61 -8.15 15.76 22.39
C ALA A 61 -8.18 16.91 23.41
N GLN A 62 -9.32 17.10 24.08
CA GLN A 62 -9.49 18.13 25.11
C GLN A 62 -10.15 17.56 26.35
N TYR A 63 -9.87 18.20 27.48
CA TYR A 63 -10.51 17.93 28.76
C TYR A 63 -10.44 16.45 29.22
N GLY A 64 -9.34 15.76 28.88
CA GLY A 64 -9.14 14.35 29.20
C GLY A 64 -9.86 13.38 28.26
N GLY A 65 -10.26 13.83 27.07
CA GLY A 65 -10.67 12.94 25.99
C GLY A 65 -9.52 12.10 25.45
N ALA A 66 -9.84 11.03 24.73
CA ALA A 66 -8.85 10.09 24.21
C ALA A 66 -8.02 10.70 23.07
N ASP A 67 -6.72 10.40 23.08
CA ASP A 67 -5.77 10.79 22.04
C ASP A 67 -6.10 10.20 20.66
N CYS A 68 -5.50 10.79 19.64
CA CYS A 68 -5.65 10.33 18.27
C CYS A 68 -5.09 8.91 18.09
N ARG A 69 -5.76 8.12 17.25
CA ARG A 69 -5.18 6.88 16.74
C ARG A 69 -3.97 7.18 15.84
N ALA A 70 -3.22 6.14 15.47
CA ALA A 70 -2.06 6.25 14.59
C ALA A 70 -2.36 7.11 13.34
N LEU A 71 -1.46 8.04 13.05
CA LEU A 71 -1.57 8.99 11.93
C LEU A 71 -0.84 8.50 10.66
N SER A 72 -0.04 7.43 10.80
CA SER A 72 0.66 6.76 9.71
C SER A 72 0.37 5.26 9.81
N GLU A 73 0.24 4.61 8.66
CA GLU A 73 0.07 3.17 8.55
C GLU A 73 0.94 2.62 7.42
N ASP A 74 1.75 1.62 7.75
CA ASP A 74 2.62 0.91 6.83
C ASP A 74 2.04 -0.47 6.51
N VAL A 75 1.93 -0.80 5.23
CA VAL A 75 1.38 -2.06 4.75
C VAL A 75 2.38 -2.71 3.80
N LYS A 76 2.58 -4.02 3.94
CA LYS A 76 3.45 -4.78 3.05
C LYS A 76 2.87 -4.78 1.64
N CYS A 77 3.71 -4.56 0.65
CA CYS A 77 3.34 -4.65 -0.73
C CYS A 77 3.19 -6.09 -1.18
N ASN A 78 2.43 -6.29 -2.27
CA ASN A 78 2.29 -7.59 -2.90
C ASN A 78 3.23 -7.63 -4.10
N PRO A 79 4.44 -8.21 -3.96
CA PRO A 79 5.40 -8.23 -5.04
C PRO A 79 4.85 -9.04 -6.21
N VAL A 80 5.08 -8.55 -7.42
CA VAL A 80 4.81 -9.29 -8.66
C VAL A 80 6.11 -9.44 -9.40
N ASP A 81 6.51 -10.69 -9.58
CA ASP A 81 7.74 -11.04 -10.27
C ASP A 81 7.60 -10.82 -11.79
N CYS A 82 8.73 -10.62 -12.44
CA CYS A 82 8.76 -10.59 -13.88
C CYS A 82 8.39 -11.96 -14.47
N TYR A 83 7.45 -11.95 -15.41
CA TYR A 83 7.13 -13.13 -16.20
C TYR A 83 7.49 -12.89 -17.67
N VAL A 84 8.20 -13.83 -18.27
CA VAL A 84 8.70 -13.75 -19.65
C VAL A 84 8.10 -14.84 -20.52
N SER A 85 8.05 -14.61 -21.83
CA SER A 85 7.59 -15.61 -22.79
C SER A 85 8.55 -16.80 -22.86
N ARG A 86 8.10 -17.86 -23.55
CA ARG A 86 9.02 -18.88 -24.06
C ARG A 86 10.05 -18.23 -24.99
N TRP A 87 11.20 -18.86 -25.12
CA TRP A 87 12.19 -18.52 -26.13
C TRP A 87 11.57 -18.58 -27.52
N GLY A 88 11.86 -17.57 -28.34
CA GLY A 88 11.59 -17.59 -29.77
C GLY A 88 12.48 -18.60 -30.48
N ASP A 89 12.18 -18.83 -31.76
CA ASP A 89 13.04 -19.64 -32.61
C ASP A 89 14.45 -19.05 -32.70
N TRP A 90 15.44 -19.92 -32.94
CA TRP A 90 16.81 -19.46 -33.17
C TRP A 90 16.90 -18.70 -34.49
N SER A 91 17.65 -17.60 -34.48
CA SER A 91 18.04 -16.90 -35.70
C SER A 91 18.87 -17.80 -36.62
N GLU A 92 19.01 -17.37 -37.86
CA GLU A 92 20.05 -17.91 -38.74
C GLU A 92 21.44 -17.70 -38.13
N CYS A 93 22.40 -18.50 -38.58
CA CYS A 93 23.80 -18.35 -38.16
C CYS A 93 24.34 -17.00 -38.60
N LEU A 94 24.80 -16.24 -37.62
CA LEU A 94 25.51 -14.99 -37.80
C LEU A 94 26.93 -15.25 -38.31
N ALA A 95 27.56 -14.22 -38.87
CA ALA A 95 28.89 -14.33 -39.48
C ALA A 95 30.01 -14.71 -38.48
N ASP A 96 29.79 -14.51 -37.19
CA ASP A 96 30.68 -14.89 -36.08
C ASP A 96 30.51 -16.36 -35.65
N GLY A 97 29.64 -17.13 -36.31
CA GLY A 97 29.38 -18.54 -36.01
C GLY A 97 28.43 -18.77 -34.84
N THR A 98 27.69 -17.73 -34.41
CA THR A 98 26.68 -17.85 -33.35
C THR A 98 25.26 -17.68 -33.89
N ARG A 99 24.27 -18.05 -33.06
CA ARG A 99 22.85 -17.82 -33.31
C ARG A 99 22.20 -17.25 -32.05
N LEU A 100 21.20 -16.40 -32.22
CA LEU A 100 20.49 -15.69 -31.17
C LEU A 100 19.07 -16.23 -31.02
N SER A 101 18.57 -16.34 -29.80
CA SER A 101 17.15 -16.52 -29.51
C SER A 101 16.73 -15.43 -28.52
N THR A 102 15.58 -14.81 -28.75
CA THR A 102 15.07 -13.74 -27.89
C THR A 102 13.71 -14.13 -27.29
N ARG A 103 13.38 -13.54 -26.15
CA ARG A 103 12.08 -13.66 -25.50
C ARG A 103 11.62 -12.30 -24.99
N THR A 104 10.32 -12.14 -24.79
CA THR A 104 9.74 -10.86 -24.38
C THR A 104 9.23 -10.92 -22.94
N VAL A 105 9.15 -9.75 -22.31
CA VAL A 105 8.52 -9.59 -21.00
C VAL A 105 7.00 -9.58 -21.19
N LEU A 106 6.30 -10.48 -20.49
CA LEU A 106 4.84 -10.56 -20.46
C LEU A 106 4.25 -9.80 -19.26
N VAL A 107 4.97 -9.79 -18.13
CA VAL A 107 4.61 -9.05 -16.92
C VAL A 107 5.85 -8.36 -16.40
N ASN A 108 5.79 -7.02 -16.29
CA ASN A 108 6.86 -6.25 -15.68
C ASN A 108 6.85 -6.45 -14.16
N PRO A 109 8.03 -6.58 -13.55
CA PRO A 109 8.13 -6.67 -12.11
C PRO A 109 7.69 -5.36 -11.46
N HIS A 110 6.97 -5.44 -10.36
CA HIS A 110 6.58 -4.27 -9.56
C HIS A 110 6.52 -4.63 -8.08
N ASP A 111 6.46 -3.58 -7.25
CA ASP A 111 6.28 -3.70 -5.80
C ASP A 111 7.35 -4.57 -5.10
N GLY A 112 8.58 -4.54 -5.65
CA GLY A 112 9.72 -5.31 -5.14
C GLY A 112 9.76 -6.77 -5.59
N GLY A 113 9.01 -7.14 -6.64
CA GLY A 113 9.14 -8.44 -7.29
C GLY A 113 10.46 -8.66 -8.00
N VAL A 114 10.75 -9.92 -8.33
CA VAL A 114 12.01 -10.36 -8.96
C VAL A 114 12.14 -9.79 -10.37
N GLU A 115 13.34 -9.26 -10.67
CA GLU A 115 13.67 -8.69 -11.98
C GLU A 115 13.61 -9.72 -13.12
N CYS A 116 13.45 -9.24 -14.35
CA CYS A 116 13.36 -10.13 -15.49
C CYS A 116 14.67 -10.92 -15.70
N PRO A 117 14.59 -12.25 -15.92
CA PRO A 117 15.76 -13.01 -16.33
C PRO A 117 16.20 -12.61 -17.75
N GLU A 118 17.37 -13.09 -18.17
CA GLU A 118 18.00 -12.77 -19.47
C GLU A 118 17.02 -12.86 -20.65
N LEU A 119 16.91 -11.83 -21.47
CA LEU A 119 15.91 -11.77 -22.56
C LEU A 119 16.45 -12.21 -23.92
N GLU A 120 17.76 -12.40 -24.04
CA GLU A 120 18.46 -12.77 -25.26
C GLU A 120 19.47 -13.85 -24.95
N LYS A 121 19.55 -14.91 -25.75
CA LYS A 121 20.48 -16.01 -25.53
C LYS A 121 21.25 -16.31 -26.79
N THR A 122 22.56 -16.50 -26.65
CA THR A 122 23.46 -16.83 -27.76
C THR A 122 23.98 -18.27 -27.64
N ALA A 123 24.09 -18.98 -28.76
CA ALA A 123 24.66 -20.32 -28.84
C ALA A 123 25.53 -20.49 -30.10
N PRO A 124 26.54 -21.37 -30.09
CA PRO A 124 27.30 -21.68 -31.28
C PRO A 124 26.44 -22.41 -32.32
N CYS A 125 26.76 -22.20 -33.58
CA CYS A 125 26.18 -22.98 -34.67
C CYS A 125 26.71 -24.42 -34.62
N SER A 126 25.81 -25.40 -34.58
CA SER A 126 26.18 -26.83 -34.57
C SER A 126 26.78 -27.20 -35.92
N SER A 127 28.11 -27.26 -36.02
CA SER A 127 28.84 -27.71 -37.20
C SER A 127 28.86 -29.23 -37.31
N SER A 128 27.72 -29.83 -37.66
CA SER A 128 27.63 -31.08 -38.45
C SER A 128 26.18 -31.57 -38.56
N GLY A 129 25.70 -31.58 -39.81
CA GLY A 129 24.56 -32.31 -40.38
C GLY A 129 23.46 -32.85 -39.44
N SER A 130 22.31 -32.17 -39.45
CA SER A 130 21.03 -32.78 -39.85
C SER A 130 19.96 -31.69 -39.97
N ALA A 131 19.31 -31.67 -41.13
CA ALA A 131 18.16 -30.82 -41.41
C ALA A 131 17.07 -31.02 -40.36
N SER A 132 16.69 -29.95 -39.65
CA SER A 132 15.34 -29.85 -39.11
C SER A 132 14.51 -29.09 -40.12
N ALA A 133 14.00 -29.87 -41.08
CA ALA A 133 12.90 -29.47 -41.91
C ALA A 133 11.75 -28.98 -41.02
N SER A 134 11.12 -27.91 -41.48
CA SER A 134 9.84 -27.37 -41.03
C SER A 134 8.84 -28.51 -40.82
N ALA A 135 8.34 -28.66 -39.60
CA ALA A 135 7.14 -29.46 -39.33
C ALA A 135 6.09 -28.55 -38.68
N GLY A 136 5.32 -27.88 -39.54
CA GLY A 136 4.05 -27.28 -39.14
C GLY A 136 3.09 -28.39 -38.70
N GLY A 137 2.84 -28.48 -37.39
CA GLY A 137 1.82 -29.35 -36.82
C GLY A 137 0.49 -28.63 -36.70
N SER A 138 -0.33 -28.65 -37.74
CA SER A 138 -1.78 -28.37 -37.63
C SER A 138 -2.50 -29.64 -37.20
N SER A 139 -2.94 -29.71 -35.95
CA SER A 139 -3.81 -30.79 -35.46
C SER A 139 -5.27 -30.39 -35.61
N ALA A 140 -5.86 -30.70 -36.77
CA ALA A 140 -7.30 -30.79 -36.94
C ALA A 140 -7.73 -32.26 -36.74
N GLY A 141 -8.48 -32.55 -35.68
CA GLY A 141 -9.01 -33.87 -35.38
C GLY A 141 -10.49 -33.80 -34.98
N LYS A 142 -11.37 -34.00 -35.97
CA LYS A 142 -12.83 -34.12 -35.83
C LYS A 142 -13.24 -35.44 -35.16
N SER A 143 -14.23 -35.33 -34.27
CA SER A 143 -15.35 -36.26 -33.98
C SER A 143 -15.38 -37.63 -34.69
N LYS A 144 -15.47 -38.71 -33.91
CA LYS A 144 -16.36 -39.85 -34.18
C LYS A 144 -17.01 -40.37 -32.90
N ARG A 145 -18.33 -40.45 -32.99
CA ARG A 145 -19.30 -41.00 -32.04
C ARG A 145 -19.12 -42.52 -31.89
N ARG A 146 -19.42 -43.03 -30.70
CA ARG A 146 -20.00 -44.35 -30.48
C ARG A 146 -21.21 -44.16 -29.58
#